data_AF-A0AB34D360-F1
#
_entry.id   AF-A0AB34D360-F1
#
_cell.length_a   1.000
_cell.length_b   1.000
_cell.length_c   1.000
_cell.angle_alpha   90.00
_cell.angle_beta   90.00
_cell.angle_gamma   90.00
#
_symmetry.space_group_name_H-M   'P 1'
#
loop_
_entity.id
_entity.type
_entity.pdbx_description
1 polymer ?
#
loop_
_entity_poly.entity_id
_entity_poly.type
_entity_poly.pdbx_seq_one_letter_code
_entity_poly.pdbx_strand_id
1 'polypeptide(L)'
;MWMVHDSEEGVVLITDNYEEALKEYEKYVESAKAWVQENGCEFDGEERVILAKLERQAYGQATGRTIPGSTWDEWDWKEDKY
;
A
#
# COMPACT_ATOMS: atom_id res chain seq x y z
N MET A 1 -3.61 8.57 -1.34
CA MET A 1 -3.08 7.20 -1.45
C MET A 1 -3.76 6.28 -0.46
N TRP A 2 -3.94 5.04 -0.87
CA TRP A 2 -4.54 3.94 -0.13
C TRP A 2 -3.62 2.74 -0.22
N MET A 3 -3.59 1.94 0.84
CA MET A 3 -2.85 0.70 0.92
C MET A 3 -3.79 -0.41 1.33
N VAL A 4 -3.67 -1.55 0.65
CA VAL A 4 -4.25 -2.82 1.09
C VAL A 4 -3.10 -3.71 1.56
N HIS A 5 -3.23 -4.22 2.77
CA HIS A 5 -2.27 -5.13 3.37
C HIS A 5 -2.98 -6.42 3.79
N ASP A 6 -2.39 -7.57 3.50
CA ASP A 6 -2.80 -8.88 3.98
C ASP A 6 -1.70 -9.45 4.91
N SER A 7 -2.06 -10.14 5.98
CA SER A 7 -1.09 -10.65 6.96
C SER A 7 -0.13 -11.71 6.41
N GLU A 8 -0.52 -12.44 5.37
CA GLU A 8 0.27 -13.50 4.75
C GLU A 8 1.08 -12.97 3.54
N GLU A 9 0.47 -12.12 2.72
CA GLU A 9 1.10 -11.59 1.49
C GLU A 9 1.81 -10.24 1.68
N GLY A 10 1.57 -9.53 2.78
CA GLY A 10 2.09 -8.19 3.04
C GLY A 10 1.32 -7.10 2.28
N VAL A 11 2.02 -6.12 1.73
CA VAL A 11 1.36 -5.05 0.95
C VAL A 11 1.00 -5.55 -0.44
N VAL A 12 -0.30 -5.67 -0.72
CA VAL A 12 -0.81 -6.22 -1.98
C VAL A 12 -1.18 -5.12 -2.99
N LEU A 13 -1.49 -3.90 -2.50
CA LEU A 13 -1.81 -2.76 -3.35
C LEU A 13 -1.44 -1.45 -2.68
N ILE A 14 -0.85 -0.54 -3.46
CA ILE A 14 -0.75 0.90 -3.15
C ILE A 14 -1.28 1.66 -4.36
N THR A 15 -2.32 2.46 -4.17
CA THR A 15 -2.96 3.21 -5.27
C THR A 15 -3.47 4.57 -4.78
N ASP A 16 -3.61 5.53 -5.68
CA ASP A 16 -4.30 6.79 -5.39
C ASP A 16 -5.82 6.70 -5.66
N ASN A 17 -6.30 5.60 -6.23
CA ASN A 17 -7.71 5.34 -6.49
C ASN A 17 -8.36 4.56 -5.34
N TYR A 18 -9.30 5.21 -4.62
CA TYR A 18 -10.02 4.57 -3.52
C TYR A 18 -10.87 3.37 -3.95
N GLU A 19 -11.56 3.46 -5.10
CA GLU A 19 -12.45 2.39 -5.56
C GLU A 19 -11.68 1.12 -5.91
N GLU A 20 -10.49 1.29 -6.49
CA GLU A 20 -9.56 0.19 -6.76
C GLU A 20 -9.07 -0.45 -5.45
N ALA A 21 -8.67 0.38 -4.47
CA ALA A 21 -8.24 -0.10 -3.16
C ALA A 21 -9.34 -0.86 -2.42
N LEU A 22 -10.57 -0.34 -2.44
CA LEU A 22 -11.72 -0.98 -1.80
C LEU A 22 -12.04 -2.33 -2.46
N LYS A 23 -12.03 -2.38 -3.79
CA LYS A 23 -12.28 -3.63 -4.54
C LYS A 23 -11.24 -4.70 -4.21
N GLU A 24 -9.96 -4.32 -4.13
CA GLU A 24 -8.90 -5.28 -3.81
C GLU A 24 -9.00 -5.75 -2.35
N TYR A 25 -9.29 -4.83 -1.41
CA TYR A 25 -9.57 -5.16 -0.02
C TYR A 25 -10.71 -6.20 0.12
N GLU A 26 -11.85 -5.96 -0.52
CA GLU A 26 -13.00 -6.87 -0.46
C GLU A 26 -12.67 -8.27 -1.01
N LYS A 27 -11.89 -8.33 -2.10
CA LYS A 27 -11.42 -9.59 -2.68
C LYS A 27 -10.58 -10.40 -1.67
N TYR A 28 -9.63 -9.76 -0.98
CA TYR A 28 -8.81 -10.43 0.03
C TYR A 28 -9.60 -10.85 1.26
N VAL A 29 -10.57 -10.04 1.69
CA VAL A 29 -11.50 -10.39 2.77
C VAL A 29 -12.30 -11.65 2.42
N GLU A 30 -12.84 -11.76 1.20
CA GLU A 30 -13.58 -12.93 0.77
C GLU A 30 -12.70 -14.18 0.65
N SER A 31 -11.48 -14.04 0.12
CA SER A 31 -10.49 -15.12 0.09
C SER A 31 -10.18 -15.65 1.49
N ALA A 32 -9.95 -14.74 2.44
CA ALA A 32 -9.64 -15.08 3.82
C ALA A 32 -10.82 -15.78 4.52
N LYS A 33 -12.06 -15.33 4.30
CA LYS A 33 -13.27 -16.00 4.80
C LYS A 33 -13.42 -17.41 4.24
N ALA A 34 -13.23 -17.58 2.92
CA ALA A 34 -13.31 -18.88 2.27
C ALA A 34 -12.31 -19.87 2.86
N TRP A 35 -11.06 -19.43 3.04
CA TRP A 35 -10.01 -20.26 3.64
C TRP A 35 -10.36 -20.69 5.07
N VAL A 36 -10.91 -19.79 5.89
CA VAL A 36 -11.32 -20.14 7.26
C VAL A 36 -12.45 -21.16 7.26
N GLN A 37 -13.46 -20.99 6.39
CA GLN A 37 -14.57 -21.94 6.26
C GLN A 37 -14.09 -23.33 5.84
N GLU A 38 -13.12 -23.41 4.92
CA GLU A 38 -12.57 -24.68 4.44
C GLU A 38 -11.70 -25.40 5.48
N ASN A 39 -10.97 -24.65 6.31
CA ASN A 39 -9.99 -25.21 7.25
C ASN A 39 -10.51 -25.32 8.69
N GLY A 40 -11.75 -24.87 8.97
CA GLY A 40 -12.35 -24.94 10.30
C GLY A 40 -11.63 -24.09 11.35
N CYS A 41 -10.99 -23.00 10.92
CA CYS A 41 -10.25 -22.09 11.80
C CYS A 41 -11.15 -20.98 12.37
N GLU A 42 -10.61 -20.15 13.26
CA GLU A 42 -11.25 -18.89 13.65
C GLU A 42 -10.84 -17.78 12.68
N PHE A 43 -11.81 -16.92 12.31
CA PHE A 43 -11.55 -15.75 11.48
C PHE A 43 -11.29 -14.56 12.39
N ASP A 44 -10.02 -14.24 12.63
CA ASP A 44 -9.64 -12.95 13.22
C ASP A 44 -9.77 -11.86 12.14
N GLY A 45 -11.00 -11.38 12.02
CA GLY A 45 -11.42 -10.39 11.03
C GLY A 45 -10.79 -9.01 11.20
N GLU A 46 -10.90 -8.20 10.14
CA GLU A 46 -10.39 -6.83 9.91
C GLU A 46 -8.88 -6.60 10.15
N GLU A 47 -8.22 -7.36 11.01
CA GLU A 47 -6.77 -7.26 11.24
C GLU A 47 -5.96 -8.14 10.28
N ARG A 48 -6.57 -9.20 9.72
CA ARG A 48 -5.96 -10.01 8.65
C ARG A 48 -5.78 -9.23 7.36
N VAL A 49 -6.77 -8.43 6.98
CA VAL A 49 -6.75 -7.60 5.76
C VAL A 49 -7.05 -6.16 6.15
N ILE A 50 -6.14 -5.23 5.86
CA ILE A 50 -6.23 -3.83 6.28
C ILE A 50 -6.33 -2.93 5.04
N LEU A 51 -7.35 -2.07 5.01
CA LEU A 51 -7.42 -0.92 4.10
C LEU A 51 -7.04 0.35 4.85
N ALA A 52 -5.91 0.95 4.50
CA ALA A 52 -5.37 2.14 5.16
C ALA A 52 -5.29 3.34 4.22
N LYS A 53 -5.72 4.51 4.70
CA LYS A 53 -5.43 5.80 4.05
C LYS A 53 -3.98 6.18 4.34
N LEU A 54 -3.20 6.46 3.30
CA LEU A 54 -1.82 6.90 3.41
C LEU A 54 -1.69 8.39 3.09
N GLU A 55 -0.95 9.09 3.95
CA GLU A 55 -0.54 10.49 3.75
C GLU A 55 0.97 10.53 3.53
N ARG A 56 1.40 11.13 2.41
CA ARG A 56 2.83 11.29 2.12
C ARG A 56 3.34 12.47 2.95
N GLN A 57 4.26 12.20 3.86
CA GLN A 57 4.85 13.25 4.72
C GLN A 57 6.21 13.74 4.19
N ALA A 58 6.98 12.85 3.56
CA ALA A 58 8.19 13.18 2.83
C ALA A 58 8.28 12.31 1.58
N TYR A 59 8.50 12.92 0.42
CA TYR A 59 8.70 12.18 -0.83
C TYR A 59 9.76 12.84 -1.70
N GLY A 60 10.56 12.01 -2.35
CA GLY A 60 11.56 12.43 -3.33
C GLY A 60 11.00 12.29 -4.74
N GLN A 61 11.32 13.23 -5.62
CA GLN A 61 11.17 13.04 -7.06
C GLN A 61 12.49 13.37 -7.76
N ALA A 62 12.81 12.61 -8.80
CA ALA A 62 13.95 12.93 -9.66
C ALA A 62 13.71 14.29 -10.32
N THR A 63 14.71 15.16 -10.31
CA THR A 63 14.60 16.52 -10.89
C THR A 63 14.69 16.52 -12.41
N GLY A 64 15.03 15.36 -13.00
CA GLY A 64 15.38 15.23 -14.41
C GLY A 64 16.79 15.72 -14.74
N ARG A 65 17.63 15.97 -13.73
CA ARG A 65 19.04 16.37 -13.87
C ARG A 65 19.94 15.30 -13.24
N THR A 66 21.18 15.25 -13.70
CA THR A 66 22.26 14.51 -13.04
C THR A 66 23.04 15.41 -12.11
N ILE A 67 23.51 14.86 -10.99
CA ILE A 67 24.37 15.59 -10.05
C ILE A 67 25.67 15.99 -10.78
N PRO A 68 26.17 17.23 -10.65
CA PRO A 68 27.39 17.66 -11.33
C PRO A 68 28.58 16.74 -11.03
N GLY A 69 29.19 16.17 -12.08
CA GLY A 69 30.32 15.24 -11.95
C GLY A 69 29.95 13.79 -11.62
N SER A 70 28.66 13.43 -11.72
CA SER A 70 28.12 12.13 -11.35
C SER A 70 27.27 11.53 -12.46
N THR A 71 27.13 10.20 -12.48
CA THR A 71 26.13 9.48 -13.29
C THR A 71 24.80 9.30 -12.57
N TRP A 72 24.70 9.74 -11.32
CA TRP A 72 23.51 9.63 -10.49
C TRP A 72 22.57 10.81 -10.70
N ASP A 73 21.26 10.51 -10.72
CA ASP A 73 20.21 11.51 -10.80
C ASP A 73 20.19 12.38 -9.53
N GLU A 74 19.85 13.65 -9.71
CA GLU A 74 19.55 14.58 -8.64
C GLU A 74 18.10 14.38 -8.18
N TRP A 75 17.89 14.32 -6.86
CA TRP A 75 16.60 14.09 -6.23
C TRP A 75 16.24 15.29 -5.36
N ASP A 76 15.07 15.86 -5.61
CA ASP A 76 14.48 16.89 -4.76
C ASP A 76 13.55 16.24 -3.74
N TRP A 77 13.76 16.57 -2.47
CA TRP A 77 12.89 16.16 -1.38
C TRP A 77 11.80 17.21 -1.20
N LYS A 78 10.55 16.78 -1.22
CA LYS A 78 9.41 17.61 -0.82
C LYS A 78 8.86 17.08 0.49
N GLU A 79 8.73 17.98 1.46
CA GLU A 79 8.01 17.76 2.71
C GLU A 79 6.71 18.56 2.63
N ASP A 80 5.57 17.88 2.72
CA ASP A 80 4.31 18.56 2.99
C ASP A 80 4.29 18.81 4.51
N LYS A 81 4.69 20.02 4.93
CA LYS A 81 4.62 20.43 6.33
C LYS A 81 3.16 20.70 6.69
N TYR A 82 2.64 19.93 7.64
CA TYR A 82 1.31 20.10 8.24
C TYR A 82 1.12 21.50 8.85
#